data_AF-A0A1G2YJ53-F1
#
_entry.id   AF-A0A1G2YJ53-F1
#
_cell.length_a   1.000
_cell.length_b   1.000
_cell.length_c   1.000
_cell.angle_alpha   90.00
_cell.angle_beta   90.00
_cell.angle_gamma   90.00
#
_symmetry.space_group_name_H-M   'P 1'
#
loop_
_entity.id
_entity.type
_entity.pdbx_description
1 polymer ?
#
loop_
_entity_poly.entity_id
_entity_poly.type
_entity_poly.pdbx_seq_one_letter_code
_entity_poly.pdbx_strand_id
1 'polypeptide(L)'
;MDQQQCQSCGMKDHCQEVYKKLGECKSPSVLTKVISAFLLPLILFIISIVLGQKFLLETLKSERKADLAAFAAAIVVVFMYLLALKVINIWRRQN
;
A
#
# COMPACT_ATOMS: atom_id res chain seq x y z
N MET A 1 -18.17 1.45 -27.59
CA MET A 1 -16.89 1.38 -28.33
C MET A 1 -17.20 1.84 -29.73
N ASP A 2 -16.92 3.11 -30.02
CA ASP A 2 -17.22 3.76 -31.30
C ASP A 2 -16.52 3.03 -32.46
N GLN A 3 -17.29 2.53 -33.43
CA GLN A 3 -16.76 1.79 -34.58
C GLN A 3 -15.84 2.63 -35.48
N GLN A 4 -15.91 3.97 -35.38
CA GLN A 4 -15.10 4.89 -36.19
C GLN A 4 -13.60 4.86 -35.84
N GLN A 5 -13.22 4.60 -34.58
CA GLN A 5 -11.80 4.58 -34.20
C GLN A 5 -11.03 3.37 -34.74
N CYS A 6 -11.72 2.32 -35.19
CA CYS A 6 -11.09 1.09 -35.69
C CYS A 6 -10.89 1.06 -37.21
N GLN A 7 -11.47 2.02 -37.96
CA GLN A 7 -11.43 2.00 -39.43
C GLN A 7 -10.09 2.41 -40.04
N SER A 8 -9.25 3.16 -39.31
CA SER A 8 -7.89 3.55 -39.75
C SER A 8 -6.78 2.76 -39.03
N CYS A 9 -7.12 1.71 -38.28
CA CYS A 9 -6.15 0.89 -37.58
C CYS A 9 -5.64 -0.22 -38.52
N GLY A 10 -4.33 -0.23 -38.82
CA GLY A 10 -3.70 -1.29 -39.61
C GLY A 10 -3.76 -2.69 -38.98
N MET A 11 -4.16 -2.79 -37.71
CA MET A 11 -4.38 -4.02 -36.95
C MET A 11 -5.86 -4.37 -36.75
N LYS A 12 -6.80 -3.75 -37.49
CA LYS A 12 -8.25 -3.98 -37.39
C LYS A 12 -8.63 -5.46 -37.34
N ASP A 13 -8.00 -6.29 -38.17
CA ASP A 13 -8.31 -7.72 -38.28
C ASP A 13 -7.68 -8.55 -37.14
N HIS A 14 -6.72 -7.98 -36.40
CA HIS A 14 -6.02 -8.62 -35.28
C HIS A 14 -6.41 -8.06 -33.91
N CYS A 15 -7.42 -7.18 -33.81
CA CYS A 15 -7.86 -6.62 -32.54
C CYS A 15 -8.20 -7.71 -31.51
N GLN A 16 -8.91 -8.77 -31.91
CA GLN A 16 -9.26 -9.88 -31.03
C GLN A 16 -8.00 -10.60 -30.49
N GLU A 17 -6.98 -10.74 -31.31
CA GLU A 17 -5.73 -11.43 -30.98
C GLU A 17 -4.87 -10.60 -30.02
N VAL A 18 -4.86 -9.28 -30.20
CA VAL A 18 -4.26 -8.32 -29.26
C VAL A 18 -4.96 -8.36 -27.90
N TYR A 19 -6.30 -8.31 -27.89
CA TYR A 19 -7.06 -8.41 -26.63
C TYR A 19 -6.87 -9.77 -25.94
N LYS A 20 -6.79 -10.87 -26.70
CA LYS A 20 -6.52 -12.20 -26.16
C LYS A 20 -5.14 -12.26 -25.50
N LYS A 21 -4.10 -11.75 -26.17
CA LYS A 21 -2.74 -11.66 -25.59
C LYS A 21 -2.71 -10.78 -24.33
N LEU A 22 -3.42 -9.67 -24.32
CA LEU A 22 -3.53 -8.78 -23.16
C LEU A 22 -4.31 -9.41 -22.00
N GLY A 23 -5.32 -10.23 -22.29
CA GLY A 23 -6.09 -10.97 -21.29
C GLY A 23 -5.34 -12.18 -20.70
N GLU A 24 -4.46 -12.80 -21.49
CA GLU A 24 -3.59 -13.90 -21.06
C GLU A 24 -2.34 -13.42 -20.31
N CYS A 25 -1.99 -12.14 -20.42
CA CYS A 25 -0.94 -11.53 -19.60
C CYS A 25 -1.31 -11.67 -18.11
N LYS A 26 -0.51 -12.45 -17.37
CA LYS A 26 -0.57 -12.55 -15.91
C LYS A 26 -0.24 -11.20 -15.29
N SER A 27 -1.25 -10.34 -15.15
CA SER A 27 -1.18 -9.10 -14.41
C SER A 27 -1.36 -9.38 -12.91
N PRO A 28 -0.60 -8.72 -12.02
CA PRO A 28 -0.83 -8.82 -10.58
C PRO A 28 -2.26 -8.40 -10.25
N SER A 29 -2.95 -9.19 -9.43
CA SER A 29 -4.36 -8.97 -9.09
C SER A 29 -4.56 -7.58 -8.47
N VAL A 30 -5.31 -6.74 -9.17
CA VAL A 30 -5.71 -5.40 -8.73
C VAL A 30 -6.51 -5.49 -7.42
N LEU A 31 -7.32 -6.54 -7.27
CA LEU A 31 -8.13 -6.77 -6.07
C LEU A 31 -7.25 -6.90 -4.82
N THR A 32 -6.16 -7.68 -4.90
CA THR A 32 -5.22 -7.79 -3.78
C THR A 32 -4.51 -6.47 -3.48
N LYS A 33 -4.16 -5.69 -4.50
CA LYS A 33 -3.57 -4.35 -4.30
C LYS A 33 -4.54 -3.44 -3.55
N VAL A 34 -5.79 -3.37 -3.99
CA VAL A 34 -6.83 -2.54 -3.37
C VAL A 34 -7.09 -2.98 -1.93
N ILE A 35 -7.30 -4.28 -1.70
CA ILE A 35 -7.52 -4.80 -0.34
C ILE A 35 -6.33 -4.45 0.56
N SER A 36 -5.10 -4.67 0.10
CA SER A 36 -3.92 -4.32 0.90
C SER A 36 -3.81 -2.81 1.16
N ALA A 37 -4.16 -1.97 0.19
CA ALA A 37 -4.06 -0.52 0.30
C ALA A 37 -5.08 0.08 1.28
N PHE A 38 -6.24 -0.56 1.48
CA PHE A 38 -7.27 -0.08 2.41
C PHE A 38 -7.25 -0.80 3.75
N LEU A 39 -7.10 -2.13 3.74
CA LEU A 39 -7.21 -2.94 4.95
C LEU A 39 -5.97 -2.82 5.84
N LEU A 40 -4.79 -2.72 5.23
CA LEU A 40 -3.53 -2.66 5.98
C LEU A 40 -3.40 -1.36 6.79
N PRO A 41 -3.68 -0.16 6.23
CA PRO A 41 -3.70 1.08 7.03
C PRO A 41 -4.74 1.06 8.15
N LEU A 42 -5.91 0.48 7.90
CA LEU A 42 -6.97 0.39 8.90
C LEU A 42 -6.56 -0.49 10.09
N ILE A 43 -5.98 -1.67 9.81
CA ILE A 43 -5.46 -2.56 10.86
C ILE A 43 -4.35 -1.87 11.65
N LEU A 44 -3.40 -1.20 10.97
CA LEU A 44 -2.34 -0.45 11.63
C LEU A 44 -2.88 0.66 12.52
N PHE A 45 -3.91 1.39 12.09
CA PHE A 45 -4.55 2.45 12.87
C PHE A 45 -5.17 1.91 14.17
N ILE A 46 -5.93 0.81 14.08
CA ILE A 46 -6.56 0.16 15.24
C ILE A 46 -5.50 -0.30 16.23
N ILE A 47 -4.46 -1.00 15.75
CA ILE A 47 -3.35 -1.48 16.59
C ILE A 47 -2.65 -0.30 17.26
N SER A 48 -2.41 0.79 16.53
CA SER A 48 -1.74 1.98 17.06
C SER A 48 -2.54 2.64 18.19
N ILE A 49 -3.87 2.71 18.07
CA ILE A 49 -4.73 3.25 19.15
C ILE A 49 -4.67 2.35 20.38
N VAL A 50 -4.83 1.04 20.21
CA VAL A 50 -4.87 0.09 21.33
C VAL A 50 -3.55 0.07 22.08
N LEU A 51 -2.43 0.03 21.34
CA LEU A 51 -1.09 0.09 21.92
C LEU A 51 -0.83 1.45 22.56
N GLY A 52 -1.17 2.54 21.87
CA GLY A 52 -0.98 3.90 22.36
C GLY A 52 -1.70 4.15 23.67
N GLN A 53 -2.96 3.74 23.82
CA GLN A 53 -3.72 3.89 25.06
C GLN A 53 -3.12 3.09 26.21
N LYS A 54 -2.77 1.83 25.98
CA LYS A 54 -2.15 0.98 27.02
C LYS A 54 -0.78 1.52 27.44
N PHE A 55 0.06 1.86 26.47
CA PHE A 55 1.39 2.42 26.76
C PHE A 55 1.29 3.77 27.47
N LEU A 56 0.46 4.70 27.02
CA LEU A 56 0.34 6.02 27.65
C LEU A 56 -0.09 5.92 29.12
N LEU A 57 -1.12 5.11 29.42
CA LEU A 57 -1.62 4.96 30.79
C LEU A 57 -0.59 4.32 31.73
N GLU A 58 0.21 3.38 31.22
CA GLU A 58 1.19 2.65 32.03
C GLU A 58 2.51 3.42 32.17
N THR A 59 2.87 4.20 31.15
CA THR A 59 4.15 4.93 31.08
C THR A 59 4.10 6.25 31.85
N LEU A 60 2.97 6.97 31.83
CA LEU A 60 2.81 8.23 32.56
C LEU A 60 2.89 8.09 34.09
N LYS A 61 2.81 6.86 34.62
CA LYS A 61 2.97 6.60 36.07
C LYS A 61 4.42 6.63 36.55
N SER A 62 5.42 6.59 35.68
CA SER A 62 6.82 6.69 36.13
C SER A 62 7.71 7.42 35.12
N GLU A 63 8.39 8.47 35.59
CA GLU A 63 9.21 9.37 34.76
C GLU A 63 10.34 8.64 34.00
N ARG A 64 11.02 7.66 34.61
CA ARG A 64 12.07 6.88 33.92
C ARG A 64 11.54 6.02 32.75
N LYS A 65 10.30 5.54 32.83
CA LYS A 65 9.70 4.77 31.73
C LYS A 65 9.26 5.68 30.58
N ALA A 66 8.92 6.93 30.88
CA ALA A 66 8.53 7.92 29.88
C ALA A 66 9.67 8.23 28.90
N ASP A 67 10.89 8.43 29.38
CA ASP A 67 12.04 8.71 28.52
C ASP A 67 12.39 7.52 27.60
N LEU A 68 12.41 6.30 28.15
CA LEU A 68 12.66 5.09 27.36
C LEU A 68 11.56 4.84 26.32
N ALA A 69 10.30 5.08 26.69
CA ALA A 69 9.18 4.95 25.77
C ALA A 69 9.23 6.00 24.67
N ALA A 70 9.61 7.25 24.97
CA ALA A 70 9.78 8.30 23.98
C ALA A 70 10.90 7.95 22.98
N PHE A 71 12.02 7.42 23.47
CA PHE A 71 13.12 6.97 22.62
C PHE A 71 12.71 5.79 21.73
N ALA A 72 12.02 4.80 22.29
CA ALA A 72 11.49 3.66 21.54
C ALA A 72 10.46 4.11 20.48
N ALA A 73 9.56 5.03 20.83
CA ALA A 73 8.59 5.59 19.90
C ALA A 73 9.27 6.31 18.72
N ALA A 74 10.33 7.09 18.99
CA ALA A 74 11.10 7.75 17.94
C ALA A 74 11.73 6.74 16.96
N ILE A 75 12.31 5.65 17.47
CA ILE A 75 12.87 4.58 16.62
C ILE A 75 11.77 3.97 15.75
N VAL A 76 10.61 3.66 16.32
CA VAL A 76 9.47 3.10 15.59
C VAL A 76 9.01 4.05 14.49
N VAL A 77 8.87 5.35 14.78
CA VAL A 77 8.46 6.36 13.80
C VAL A 77 9.45 6.45 12.64
N VAL A 78 10.76 6.49 12.93
CA VAL A 78 11.80 6.51 11.89
C VAL A 78 11.75 5.24 11.05
N PHE A 79 11.60 4.08 11.68
CA PHE A 79 11.54 2.81 10.96
C PHE A 79 10.30 2.73 10.06
N MET A 80 9.13 3.16 10.56
CA MET A 80 7.89 3.24 9.79
C MET A 80 8.01 4.20 8.60
N TYR A 81 8.67 5.35 8.79
CA TYR A 81 8.95 6.29 7.71
C TYR A 81 9.82 5.67 6.61
N LEU A 82 10.89 4.97 6.98
CA LEU A 82 11.76 4.27 6.03
C LEU A 82 11.02 3.14 5.28
N LEU A 83 10.17 2.38 5.98
CA LEU A 83 9.33 1.37 5.36
C LEU A 83 8.33 1.98 4.39
N ALA A 84 7.67 3.09 4.75
CA ALA A 84 6.77 3.81 3.86
C ALA A 84 7.48 4.27 2.59
N LEU A 85 8.68 4.86 2.70
CA LEU A 85 9.49 5.24 1.55
C LEU A 85 9.85 4.04 0.68
N LYS A 86 10.22 2.91 1.28
CA LYS A 86 10.55 1.68 0.55
C LYS A 86 9.33 1.11 -0.17
N VAL A 87 8.17 1.08 0.46
CA VAL A 87 6.91 0.63 -0.13
C VAL A 87 6.51 1.55 -1.28
N ILE A 88 6.58 2.87 -1.10
CA ILE A 88 6.31 3.85 -2.16
C ILE A 88 7.26 3.65 -3.34
N ASN A 89 8.55 3.42 -3.09
CA ASN A 89 9.53 3.18 -4.15
C ASN A 89 9.24 1.88 -4.92
N ILE A 90 8.87 0.80 -4.22
CA ILE A 90 8.47 -0.47 -4.84
C ILE A 90 7.20 -0.28 -5.67
N TRP A 91 6.22 0.46 -5.14
CA TRP A 91 4.96 0.74 -5.82
C TRP A 91 5.17 1.57 -7.09
N ARG A 92 6.05 2.59 -7.03
CA ARG A 92 6.47 3.38 -8.20
C ARG A 92 7.21 2.55 -9.25
N ARG A 93 7.92 1.50 -8.84
CA ARG A 93 8.65 0.61 -9.78
C ARG A 93 7.72 -0.38 -10.49
N GLN A 94 6.51 -0.60 -9.96
CA GLN A 94 5.55 -1.58 -10.48
C GLN A 94 4.42 -0.94 -11.32
N ASN A 95 4.39 0.39 -11.42
CA ASN A 95 3.50 1.19 -12.26
C ASN A 95 4.34 1.95 -13.30
#